data_AF-A0A248UBQ0-F1
#
_entry.id   AF-A0A248UBQ0-F1
#
_cell.length_a   1.000
_cell.length_b   1.000
_cell.length_c   1.000
_cell.angle_alpha   90.00
_cell.angle_beta   90.00
_cell.angle_gamma   90.00
#
_symmetry.space_group_name_H-M   'P 1'
#
loop_
_entity.id
_entity.type
_entity.pdbx_description
1 polymer ?
#
loop_
_entity_poly.entity_id
_entity_poly.type
_entity_poly.pdbx_seq_one_letter_code
_entity_poly.pdbx_strand_id
1 'polypeptide(L)'
;MIDLPSRICFQPSYPQLTIPTSQTKYGGRTISTVEYADSYRIVDMETVPLPPGQAVQLQSFIAAAKAGAETIIYRPILICIPQAYWGDVDNPHISGCATRGTVTGGYTVQLMSVVPA
;
A
#
# COMPACT_ATOMS: atom_id res chain seq x y z
N MET A 1 10.50 -6.30 10.18
CA MET A 1 9.96 -5.61 8.97
C MET A 1 9.90 -6.66 7.90
N ILE A 2 8.70 -6.92 7.36
CA ILE A 2 8.47 -8.03 6.44
C ILE A 2 7.97 -7.49 5.10
N ASP A 3 8.57 -7.95 4.02
CA ASP A 3 8.10 -7.65 2.66
C ASP A 3 6.90 -8.54 2.32
N LEU A 4 6.02 -8.00 1.47
CA LEU A 4 4.98 -8.81 0.84
C LEU A 4 5.62 -9.98 0.05
N PRO A 5 5.07 -11.21 0.10
CA PRO A 5 5.67 -12.35 -0.59
C PRO A 5 5.73 -12.13 -2.11
N SER A 6 6.94 -12.02 -2.67
CA SER A 6 7.15 -11.67 -4.09
C SER A 6 6.72 -12.74 -5.10
N ARG A 7 6.56 -13.99 -4.64
CA ARG A 7 6.13 -15.13 -5.47
C ARG A 7 4.61 -15.35 -5.48
N ILE A 8 3.87 -14.54 -4.71
CA ILE A 8 2.42 -14.62 -4.63
C ILE A 8 1.84 -13.52 -5.50
N CYS A 9 1.02 -13.92 -6.48
CA CYS A 9 0.31 -12.97 -7.32
C CYS A 9 -0.96 -12.51 -6.59
N PHE A 10 -0.96 -11.24 -6.20
CA PHE A 10 -2.14 -10.56 -5.68
C PHE A 10 -2.91 -9.92 -6.83
N GLN A 11 -4.24 -9.98 -6.76
CA GLN A 11 -5.10 -9.22 -7.66
C GLN A 11 -4.88 -7.71 -7.42
N PRO A 12 -4.94 -6.88 -8.48
CA PRO A 12 -4.89 -5.44 -8.34
C PRO A 12 -5.99 -4.92 -7.41
N SER A 13 -5.60 -4.26 -6.33
CA SER A 13 -6.53 -3.57 -5.44
C SER A 13 -6.05 -2.17 -5.12
N TYR A 14 -7.00 -1.25 -5.07
CA TYR A 14 -6.73 0.16 -4.83
C TYR A 14 -6.79 0.46 -3.32
N PRO A 15 -5.84 1.25 -2.80
CA PRO A 15 -5.92 1.72 -1.42
C PRO A 15 -7.18 2.54 -1.20
N GLN A 16 -8.01 2.13 -0.26
CA GLN A 16 -9.19 2.86 0.18
C GLN A 16 -8.81 3.75 1.37
N LEU A 17 -9.21 5.02 1.31
CA LEU A 17 -9.04 5.93 2.44
C LEU A 17 -10.09 5.62 3.49
N THR A 18 -9.65 5.27 4.70
CA THR A 18 -10.51 5.08 5.85
C THR A 18 -10.32 6.26 6.79
N ILE A 19 -11.43 6.92 7.11
CA ILE A 19 -11.51 7.96 8.12
C ILE A 19 -12.06 7.28 9.38
N PRO A 20 -11.21 6.95 10.37
CA PRO A 20 -11.67 6.32 11.59
C PRO A 20 -12.66 7.22 12.33
N THR A 21 -13.91 6.76 12.45
CA THR A 21 -14.94 7.42 13.27
C THR A 21 -15.38 6.48 14.38
N SER A 22 -15.28 6.90 15.64
CA SER A 22 -15.92 6.22 16.76
C SER A 22 -17.33 6.76 16.93
N GLN A 23 -18.33 5.87 16.97
CA GLN A 23 -19.73 6.24 17.18
C GLN A 23 -20.26 5.60 18.46
N THR A 24 -20.76 6.43 19.39
CA THR A 24 -21.47 5.95 20.58
C THR A 24 -22.96 5.84 20.26
N LYS A 25 -23.55 4.67 20.45
CA LYS A 25 -24.98 4.40 20.23
C LYS A 25 -25.67 3.96 21.52
N TYR A 26 -26.89 4.43 21.75
CA TYR A 26 -27.78 3.94 22.81
C TYR A 26 -29.20 3.82 22.26
N GLY A 27 -29.86 2.69 22.51
CA GLY A 27 -31.23 2.45 22.03
C GLY A 27 -31.41 2.53 20.52
N GLY A 28 -30.38 2.20 19.74
CA GLY A 28 -30.40 2.30 18.27
C GLY A 28 -30.19 3.71 17.71
N ARG A 29 -30.01 4.73 18.55
CA ARG A 29 -29.73 6.12 18.13
C ARG A 29 -28.26 6.45 18.34
N THR A 30 -27.64 7.07 17.34
CA THR A 30 -26.27 7.61 17.43
C THR A 30 -26.30 8.86 18.31
N ILE A 31 -25.53 8.84 19.39
CA ILE A 31 -25.44 9.93 20.37
C ILE A 31 -24.27 10.87 20.07
N SER A 32 -23.14 10.31 19.65
CA SER A 32 -21.92 11.09 19.42
C SER A 32 -21.04 10.38 18.39
N THR A 33 -20.38 11.17 17.56
CA THR A 33 -19.37 10.72 16.60
C THR A 33 -18.09 11.48 16.89
N VAL A 34 -16.99 10.75 17.10
CA VAL A 34 -15.64 11.30 17.24
C VAL A 34 -14.85 10.84 16.04
N GLU A 35 -14.39 11.78 15.23
CA GLU A 35 -13.47 11.52 14.13
C GLU A 35 -12.04 11.57 14.65
N TYR A 36 -11.26 10.53 14.39
CA TYR A 36 -9.83 10.55 14.70
C TYR A 36 -9.09 11.28 13.57
N ALA A 37 -8.11 12.10 13.94
CA ALA A 37 -7.42 13.00 13.01
C ALA A 37 -6.60 12.25 11.93
N ASP A 38 -6.13 11.04 12.23
CA ASP A 38 -5.24 10.30 11.34
C ASP A 38 -6.02 9.33 10.46
N SER A 39 -6.33 9.78 9.25
CA SER A 39 -6.81 8.90 8.19
C SER A 39 -5.74 7.88 7.81
N TYR A 40 -6.13 6.64 7.61
CA TYR A 40 -5.23 5.58 7.13
C TYR A 40 -5.78 4.95 5.85
N ARG A 41 -4.92 4.25 5.11
CA ARG A 41 -5.33 3.54 3.89
C ARG A 41 -5.42 2.04 4.18
N ILE A 42 -6.49 1.42 3.73
CA ILE A 42 -6.67 -0.03 3.72
C ILE A 42 -6.50 -0.52 2.28
N VAL A 43 -5.77 -1.60 2.10
CA VAL A 43 -5.65 -2.30 0.80
C VAL A 43 -6.13 -3.72 1.04
N ASP A 44 -7.31 -4.06 0.53
CA ASP A 44 -7.80 -5.43 0.55
C ASP A 44 -7.07 -6.22 -0.53
N MET A 45 -6.31 -7.24 -0.12
CA MET A 45 -5.51 -8.04 -1.05
C MET A 45 -6.14 -9.42 -1.23
N GLU A 46 -6.50 -9.74 -2.46
CA GLU A 46 -6.96 -11.08 -2.83
C GLU A 46 -5.86 -11.79 -3.63
N THR A 47 -5.61 -13.06 -3.36
CA THR A 47 -4.67 -13.85 -4.14
C THR A 47 -5.40 -14.55 -5.29
N VAL A 48 -4.72 -14.71 -6.43
CA VAL A 48 -5.16 -15.70 -7.43
C VAL A 48 -5.07 -17.12 -6.85
N PRO A 49 -5.73 -18.13 -7.44
CA PRO A 49 -5.63 -19.51 -6.98
C PRO A 49 -4.17 -19.95 -6.79
N LEU A 50 -3.82 -20.36 -5.58
CA LEU A 50 -2.43 -20.64 -5.20
C LEU A 50 -2.09 -22.12 -5.32
N PRO A 51 -0.90 -22.48 -5.85
CA PRO A 51 -0.35 -23.81 -5.69
C PRO A 51 0.04 -24.07 -4.23
N PRO A 52 0.13 -25.35 -3.78
CA PRO A 52 0.36 -25.69 -2.38
C PRO A 52 1.58 -25.02 -1.74
N GLY A 53 2.69 -24.90 -2.49
CA GLY A 53 3.90 -24.25 -2.01
C GLY A 53 3.74 -22.74 -1.74
N GLN A 54 2.92 -22.05 -2.52
CA GLN A 54 2.63 -20.62 -2.31
C GLN A 54 1.62 -20.42 -1.17
N ALA A 55 0.67 -21.34 -0.99
CA ALA A 55 -0.25 -21.30 0.13
C ALA A 55 0.48 -21.38 1.48
N VAL A 56 1.48 -22.26 1.61
CA VAL A 56 2.32 -22.36 2.82
C VAL A 56 3.11 -21.06 3.05
N GLN A 57 3.64 -20.45 1.99
CA GLN A 57 4.33 -19.16 2.09
C GLN A 57 3.39 -18.07 2.60
N LEU A 58 2.17 -17.97 2.05
CA LEU A 58 1.18 -17.00 2.52
C LEU A 58 0.83 -17.21 3.99
N GLN A 59 0.63 -18.46 4.41
CA GLN A 59 0.33 -18.78 5.80
C GLN A 59 1.48 -18.40 6.74
N SER A 60 2.72 -18.65 6.34
CA SER A 60 3.90 -18.25 7.13
C SER A 60 4.01 -16.73 7.26
N PHE A 61 3.72 -16.00 6.18
CA PHE A 61 3.65 -14.54 6.18
C PHE A 61 2.54 -14.02 7.11
N ILE A 62 1.32 -14.57 7.03
CA ILE A 62 0.20 -14.19 7.91
C ILE A 62 0.55 -14.47 9.37
N ALA A 63 1.21 -15.60 9.67
CA ALA A 63 1.63 -15.93 11.02
C ALA A 63 2.66 -14.93 11.55
N ALA A 64 3.64 -14.53 10.73
CA ALA A 64 4.61 -13.49 11.08
C ALA A 64 3.93 -12.12 11.30
N ALA A 65 3.05 -11.72 10.39
CA ALA A 65 2.30 -10.46 10.47
C ALA A 65 1.42 -10.36 11.74
N LYS A 66 0.81 -11.48 12.15
CA LYS A 66 -0.02 -11.53 13.37
C LYS A 66 0.75 -11.31 14.67
N ALA A 67 2.08 -11.45 14.67
CA ALA A 67 2.90 -11.17 15.85
C ALA A 67 2.93 -9.67 16.23
N GLY A 68 2.37 -8.78 15.38
CA GLY A 68 1.96 -7.42 15.77
C GLY A 68 3.09 -6.39 15.94
N ALA A 69 4.35 -6.77 15.72
CA ALA A 69 5.50 -5.89 15.88
C ALA A 69 6.20 -5.52 14.55
N GLU A 70 5.67 -5.97 13.42
CA GLU A 70 6.34 -5.82 12.13
C GLU A 70 5.57 -4.92 11.16
N THR A 71 6.26 -3.89 10.65
CA THR A 71 5.78 -3.12 9.51
C THR A 71 5.83 -3.98 8.24
N ILE A 72 4.69 -4.09 7.56
CA ILE A 72 4.56 -4.73 6.25
C ILE A 72 4.83 -3.70 5.17
N ILE A 73 5.79 -3.97 4.29
CA ILE A 73 6.07 -3.09 3.14
C ILE A 73 5.23 -3.53 1.95
N TYR A 74 4.31 -2.66 1.53
CA TYR A 74 3.57 -2.82 0.28
C TYR A 74 4.17 -1.92 -0.82
N ARG A 75 4.59 -2.53 -1.94
CA ARG A 75 5.12 -1.82 -3.11
C ARG A 75 4.19 -2.07 -4.31
N PRO A 76 3.15 -1.24 -4.51
CA PRO A 76 2.25 -1.41 -5.64
C PRO A 76 3.02 -1.18 -6.95
N ILE A 77 3.02 -2.18 -7.84
CA ILE A 77 3.60 -2.08 -9.19
C ILE A 77 2.62 -1.51 -10.22
N LEU A 78 1.34 -1.41 -9.83
CA LEU A 78 0.22 -1.00 -10.69
C LEU A 78 0.14 0.52 -10.86
N ILE A 79 0.83 1.28 -10.00
CA ILE A 79 0.81 2.73 -9.98
C ILE A 79 2.24 3.19 -10.28
N CYS A 80 2.49 3.60 -11.52
CA CYS A 80 3.79 4.09 -11.99
C CYS A 80 3.90 5.62 -12.00
N ILE A 81 2.84 6.33 -11.66
CA ILE A 81 2.79 7.81 -11.64
C ILE A 81 2.65 8.34 -10.20
N PRO A 82 3.47 9.34 -9.80
CA PRO A 82 3.32 10.00 -8.50
C PRO A 82 1.94 10.64 -8.32
N GLN A 83 1.48 10.73 -7.07
CA GLN A 83 0.16 11.28 -6.71
C GLN A 83 -0.09 12.70 -7.25
N ALA A 84 0.97 13.53 -7.35
CA ALA A 84 0.86 14.90 -7.86
C ALA A 84 0.36 14.97 -9.32
N TYR A 85 0.43 13.86 -10.06
CA TYR A 85 0.10 13.78 -11.47
C TYR A 85 -1.13 12.89 -11.74
N TRP A 86 -1.88 12.53 -10.69
CA TRP A 86 -3.15 11.83 -10.86
C TRP A 86 -4.19 12.75 -11.52
N GLY A 87 -4.80 12.27 -12.61
CA GLY A 87 -5.80 13.02 -13.38
C GLY A 87 -5.24 13.90 -14.50
N ASP A 88 -3.92 13.95 -14.65
CA ASP A 88 -3.25 14.59 -15.79
C ASP A 88 -2.92 13.52 -16.84
N VAL A 89 -3.76 13.45 -17.88
CA VAL A 89 -3.67 12.43 -18.95
C VAL A 89 -2.42 12.58 -19.81
N ASP A 90 -1.84 13.78 -19.85
CA ASP A 90 -0.67 14.09 -20.67
C ASP A 90 0.64 13.86 -19.91
N ASN A 91 0.56 13.38 -18.66
CA ASN A 91 1.75 13.17 -17.85
C ASN A 91 2.52 11.93 -18.33
N PRO A 92 3.79 12.08 -18.75
CA PRO A 92 4.56 10.96 -19.26
C PRO A 92 4.79 9.93 -18.15
N HIS A 93 4.31 8.72 -18.36
CA HIS A 93 4.58 7.60 -17.46
C HIS A 93 6.09 7.37 -17.42
N ILE A 94 6.65 7.14 -16.24
CA ILE A 94 8.06 6.73 -16.15
C ILE A 94 8.15 5.29 -16.63
N SER A 95 8.92 5.04 -17.69
CA SER A 95 9.29 3.70 -18.13
C SER A 95 10.62 3.26 -17.52
N GLY A 96 10.74 1.95 -17.27
CA GLY A 96 11.96 1.34 -16.72
C GLY A 96 12.06 1.35 -15.18
N CYS A 97 13.15 0.80 -14.66
CA CYS A 97 13.46 0.78 -13.23
C CYS A 97 14.33 1.99 -12.87
N ALA A 98 13.73 3.03 -12.28
CA ALA A 98 14.50 4.15 -11.74
C ALA A 98 15.43 3.67 -10.62
N THR A 99 16.70 4.06 -10.68
CA THR A 99 17.69 3.77 -9.62
C THR A 99 17.77 4.93 -8.66
N ARG A 100 17.84 4.64 -7.35
CA ARG A 100 18.00 5.68 -6.32
C ARG A 100 19.38 6.29 -6.44
N GLY A 101 19.44 7.59 -6.73
CA GLY A 101 20.65 8.40 -6.66
C GLY A 101 20.96 8.88 -5.25
N THR A 102 21.75 9.94 -5.17
CA THR A 102 22.12 10.59 -3.91
C THR A 102 20.91 11.20 -3.19
N VAL A 103 20.88 11.05 -1.86
CA VAL A 103 19.90 11.70 -0.99
C VAL A 103 20.55 12.92 -0.36
N THR A 104 20.10 14.11 -0.73
CA THR A 104 20.65 15.38 -0.26
C THR A 104 19.76 15.96 0.84
N GLY A 105 20.36 16.31 1.98
CA GLY A 105 19.68 16.98 3.08
C GLY A 105 18.58 16.17 3.76
N GLY A 106 18.51 14.84 3.56
CA GLY A 106 17.52 13.96 4.19
C GLY A 106 16.09 14.01 3.62
N TYR A 107 15.79 15.01 2.77
CA TYR A 107 14.45 15.22 2.21
C TYR A 107 14.39 15.13 0.69
N THR A 108 15.53 15.22 0.00
CA THR A 108 15.58 15.23 -1.46
C THR A 108 16.22 13.95 -1.95
N VAL A 109 15.44 13.08 -2.60
CA VAL A 109 15.93 11.85 -3.22
C VAL A 109 16.03 12.06 -4.72
N GLN A 110 17.23 11.96 -5.27
CA GLN A 110 17.42 11.96 -6.71
C GLN A 110 17.05 10.60 -7.29
N LEU A 111 16.23 10.57 -8.34
CA LEU A 111 15.98 9.38 -9.13
C LEU A 111 16.83 9.44 -10.40
N MET A 112 17.63 8.40 -10.63
CA MET A 112 18.48 8.26 -11.81
C MET A 112 17.84 7.25 -12.78
N SER A 113 18.21 7.36 -14.06
CA SER A 113 17.73 6.44 -15.12
C SER A 113 16.20 6.49 -15.31
N VAL A 114 15.59 7.64 -15.04
CA VAL A 114 14.18 7.88 -15.31
C VAL A 114 14.05 8.15 -16.81
N VAL A 115 13.45 7.21 -17.55
CA VAL A 115 13.14 7.39 -18.97
C VAL A 115 11.65 7.73 -19.08
N PRO A 116 11.27 8.92 -19.58
CA PRO A 116 9.89 9.18 -19.94
C PRO A 116 9.44 8.16 -21.00
N ALA A 117 8.32 7.49 -20.78
CA ALA A 117 7.67 6.65 -21.78
C ALA A 117 7.13 7.49 -22.93
#